data_AF-A0A659RV31-F1
#
_entry.id   AF-A0A659RV31-F1
#
_cell.length_a   1.000
_cell.length_b   1.000
_cell.length_c   1.000
_cell.angle_alpha   90.00
_cell.angle_beta   90.00
_cell.angle_gamma   90.00
#
_symmetry.space_group_name_H-M   'P 1'
#
loop_
_entity.id
_entity.type
_entity.pdbx_description
1 polymer ?
#
loop_
_entity_poly.entity_id
_entity_poly.type
_entity_poly.pdbx_seq_one_letter_code
_entity_poly.pdbx_strand_id
1 'polypeptide(L)'
;PRGVIPFVIASGDCFFCRLLQYSACEHTNDGHGAAMNKKQIPPPAALFGYSHLYGGVPGGQAEYVRVPTGNVGPVKVPPLVSDVTG
;
A
#
# COMPACT_ATOMS: atom_id res chain seq x y z
N PRO A 1 14.37 13.18 -5.26
CA PRO A 1 12.99 13.70 -5.19
C PRO A 1 12.40 13.35 -3.82
N ARG A 2 11.66 14.26 -3.18
CA ARG A 2 10.95 13.98 -1.94
C ARG A 2 9.57 13.39 -2.28
N GLY A 3 9.10 12.44 -1.50
CA GLY A 3 7.86 11.74 -1.79
C GLY A 3 7.16 11.26 -0.52
N VAL A 4 5.84 11.27 -0.55
CA VAL A 4 5.00 10.62 0.46
C VAL A 4 4.64 9.25 -0.08
N ILE A 5 4.84 8.22 0.74
CA ILE A 5 4.39 6.86 0.45
C ILE A 5 3.13 6.60 1.29
N PRO A 6 1.96 6.42 0.65
CA PRO A 6 0.75 5.97 1.29
C PRO A 6 0.97 4.63 1.97
N PHE A 7 0.25 4.46 3.08
CA PHE A 7 0.21 3.21 3.82
C PHE A 7 -0.34 2.04 2.98
N VAL A 8 -1.29 2.33 2.07
CA VAL A 8 -1.89 1.36 1.15
C VAL A 8 -0.97 1.08 -0.03
N ILE A 9 -0.74 -0.20 -0.33
CA ILE A 9 0.00 -0.66 -1.50
C ILE A 9 -1.03 -1.05 -2.57
N ALA A 10 -1.05 -0.35 -3.69
CA ALA A 10 -2.02 -0.59 -4.77
C ALA A 10 -1.34 -0.60 -6.15
N SER A 11 -1.77 -1.50 -7.03
CA SER A 11 -1.17 -1.72 -8.36
C SER A 11 -1.56 -0.68 -9.40
N GLY A 12 -2.72 -0.01 -9.21
CA GLY A 12 -3.22 1.02 -10.11
C GLY A 12 -4.03 0.52 -11.31
N ASP A 13 -4.09 -0.79 -11.53
CA ASP A 13 -4.57 -1.37 -12.79
C ASP A 13 -5.73 -2.38 -12.65
N CYS A 14 -6.00 -2.88 -11.44
CA CYS A 14 -7.12 -3.78 -11.15
C CYS A 14 -8.48 -3.06 -11.17
N PHE A 15 -9.58 -3.81 -11.08
CA PHE A 15 -10.95 -3.27 -11.16
C PHE A 15 -11.17 -2.15 -10.14
N PHE A 16 -10.82 -2.40 -8.87
CA PHE A 16 -10.98 -1.43 -7.80
C PHE A 16 -10.04 -0.23 -7.94
N CYS A 17 -8.80 -0.43 -8.40
CA CYS A 17 -7.87 0.68 -8.62
C CYS A 17 -8.36 1.64 -9.70
N ARG A 18 -8.96 1.13 -10.79
CA ARG A 18 -9.55 1.97 -11.84
C ARG A 18 -10.74 2.81 -11.35
N LEU A 19 -11.42 2.33 -10.31
CA LEU A 19 -12.48 3.06 -9.60
C LEU A 19 -11.94 3.94 -8.46
N LEU A 20 -10.62 4.14 -8.36
CA LEU A 20 -9.93 4.87 -7.30
C LEU A 20 -10.13 4.27 -5.89
N GLN A 21 -10.56 3.01 -5.80
CA GLN A 21 -10.75 2.27 -4.56
C GLN A 21 -9.49 1.47 -4.19
N TYR A 22 -8.40 2.19 -3.98
CA TYR A 22 -7.07 1.59 -3.78
C TYR A 22 -6.98 0.67 -2.55
N SER A 23 -7.78 0.89 -1.51
CA SER A 23 -7.84 0.02 -0.32
C SER A 23 -8.38 -1.39 -0.61
N ALA A 24 -9.08 -1.57 -1.74
CA ALA A 24 -9.60 -2.85 -2.21
C ALA A 24 -8.78 -3.42 -3.38
N CYS A 25 -7.50 -3.03 -3.51
CA CYS A 25 -6.62 -3.55 -4.56
C CYS A 25 -6.49 -5.07 -4.49
N GLU A 26 -6.76 -5.74 -5.61
CA GLU A 26 -6.82 -7.21 -5.71
C GLU A 26 -5.44 -7.85 -5.88
N HIS A 27 -4.45 -7.10 -6.36
CA HIS A 27 -3.15 -7.65 -6.77
C HIS A 27 -2.07 -7.58 -5.70
N THR A 28 -2.29 -6.88 -4.58
CA THR A 28 -1.20 -6.57 -3.64
C THR A 28 -1.22 -7.42 -2.39
N ASN A 29 -2.34 -8.07 -2.08
CA ASN A 29 -2.51 -9.00 -0.95
C ASN A 29 -3.07 -10.34 -1.45
N ASP A 30 -2.42 -10.96 -2.42
CA ASP A 30 -2.83 -12.21 -3.06
C ASP A 30 -2.31 -13.48 -2.36
N GLY A 31 -1.43 -13.33 -1.37
CA GLY A 31 -0.77 -14.43 -0.63
C GLY A 31 -1.50 -14.93 0.63
N HIS A 32 -0.72 -15.36 1.64
CA HIS A 32 -1.23 -15.96 2.88
C HIS A 32 -2.25 -15.10 3.66
N GLY A 33 -2.17 -13.76 3.53
CA GLY A 33 -3.12 -12.85 4.17
C GLY A 33 -4.54 -13.00 3.66
N ALA A 34 -4.70 -13.18 2.33
CA ALA A 34 -5.97 -13.50 1.70
C ALA A 34 -6.50 -14.88 2.08
N ALA A 35 -5.59 -15.86 2.14
CA ALA A 35 -5.94 -17.24 2.45
C ALA A 35 -6.49 -17.44 3.88
N MET A 36 -6.18 -16.52 4.81
CA MET A 36 -6.70 -16.57 6.18
C MET A 36 -8.13 -16.02 6.35
N ASN A 37 -8.75 -15.47 5.29
CA ASN A 37 -10.11 -14.98 5.36
C ASN A 37 -11.14 -16.12 5.28
N LYS A 38 -11.55 -16.62 6.45
CA LYS A 38 -12.57 -17.70 6.57
C LYS A 38 -13.94 -17.35 6.00
N LYS A 39 -14.22 -16.07 5.71
CA LYS A 39 -15.53 -15.59 5.24
C LYS A 39 -15.67 -15.53 3.72
N GLN A 40 -14.70 -16.04 2.94
CA GLN A 40 -14.65 -15.89 1.47
C GLN A 40 -14.77 -14.43 0.99
N ILE A 41 -14.44 -13.46 1.85
CA ILE A 41 -14.42 -12.06 1.46
C ILE A 41 -13.08 -11.81 0.74
N PRO A 42 -13.08 -11.16 -0.43
CA PRO A 42 -11.85 -10.78 -1.11
C PRO A 42 -10.91 -10.03 -0.14
N PRO A 43 -9.60 -10.33 -0.16
CA PRO A 43 -8.64 -9.62 0.66
C PRO A 43 -8.65 -8.12 0.31
N PRO A 44 -8.50 -7.23 1.31
CA PRO A 44 -8.15 -5.83 1.04
C PRO A 44 -6.71 -5.75 0.51
N ALA A 45 -6.32 -4.58 0.02
CA ALA A 45 -4.96 -4.28 -0.41
C ALA A 45 -3.91 -4.59 0.67
N ALA A 46 -2.66 -4.86 0.26
CA ALA A 46 -1.57 -4.97 1.22
C ALA A 46 -1.21 -3.61 1.83
N LEU A 47 -0.71 -3.65 3.07
CA LEU A 47 -0.44 -2.47 3.88
C LEU A 47 0.98 -2.53 4.45
N PHE A 48 1.70 -1.41 4.39
CA PHE A 48 3.04 -1.31 5.00
C PHE A 48 2.97 -1.38 6.52
N GLY A 49 3.71 -2.29 7.14
CA GLY A 49 3.84 -2.37 8.60
C GLY A 49 2.60 -2.91 9.32
N TYR A 50 1.78 -3.69 8.62
CA TYR A 50 0.58 -4.28 9.19
C TYR A 50 0.67 -5.81 9.25
N SER A 51 -0.32 -6.43 9.91
CA SER A 51 -0.34 -7.88 10.14
C SER A 51 -0.25 -8.69 8.85
N HIS A 52 0.13 -9.97 8.96
CA HIS A 52 0.17 -10.89 7.82
C HIS A 52 -1.16 -11.05 7.09
N LEU A 53 -2.30 -10.69 7.70
CA LEU A 53 -3.61 -10.61 7.05
C LEU A 53 -3.65 -9.60 5.89
N TYR A 54 -2.74 -8.63 5.90
CA TYR A 54 -2.63 -7.54 4.92
C TYR A 54 -1.29 -7.60 4.17
N GLY A 55 -0.84 -8.81 3.84
CA GLY A 55 0.36 -9.07 3.04
C GLY A 55 1.67 -9.13 3.83
N GLY A 56 1.69 -8.65 5.09
CA GLY A 56 2.88 -8.72 5.96
C GLY A 56 4.08 -7.94 5.42
N VAL A 57 3.83 -6.84 4.70
CA VAL A 57 4.89 -6.01 4.12
C VAL A 57 5.56 -5.19 5.24
N PRO A 58 6.90 -5.18 5.37
CA PRO A 58 7.59 -4.39 6.38
C PRO A 58 7.24 -2.90 6.31
N GLY A 59 7.04 -2.27 7.46
CA GLY A 59 6.66 -0.86 7.57
C GLY A 59 7.83 0.12 7.45
N GLY A 60 7.50 1.41 7.48
CA GLY A 60 8.48 2.51 7.39
C GLY A 60 9.08 2.97 8.73
N GLN A 61 8.84 2.26 9.83
CA GLN A 61 9.50 2.51 11.12
C GLN A 61 10.95 2.00 11.09
N ALA A 62 11.74 2.56 10.18
CA ALA A 62 13.11 2.20 9.87
C ALA A 62 13.78 3.36 9.11
N GLU A 63 15.11 3.33 8.98
CA GLU A 63 15.84 4.32 8.18
C GLU A 63 15.53 4.21 6.68
N TYR A 64 15.14 3.01 6.23
CA TYR A 64 14.83 2.72 4.84
C TYR A 64 13.62 1.78 4.75
N VAL A 65 12.78 1.99 3.73
CA VAL A 65 11.66 1.10 3.40
C VAL A 65 11.79 0.64 1.95
N ARG A 66 11.44 -0.62 1.68
CA ARG A 66 11.35 -1.14 0.31
C ARG A 66 9.95 -0.86 -0.22
N VAL A 67 9.83 0.00 -1.23
CA VAL A 67 8.55 0.26 -1.91
C VAL A 67 8.39 -0.75 -3.05
N PRO A 68 7.30 -1.53 -3.09
CA PRO A 68 7.04 -2.46 -4.19
C PRO A 68 6.99 -1.74 -5.54
N THR A 69 7.54 -2.38 -6.56
CA THR A 69 7.43 -1.89 -7.94
C THR A 69 5.96 -1.89 -8.36
N GLY A 70 5.52 -0.85 -9.06
CA GLY A 70 4.12 -0.72 -9.48
C GLY A 70 3.17 -0.20 -8.40
N ASN A 71 3.66 0.13 -7.20
CA ASN A 71 2.84 0.87 -6.23
C ASN A 71 2.51 2.25 -6.81
N VAL A 72 1.22 2.58 -6.95
CA VAL A 72 0.77 3.93 -7.34
C VAL A 72 1.05 4.98 -6.26
N GLY A 73 1.37 4.51 -5.05
CA GLY A 73 1.50 5.33 -3.86
C GLY A 73 2.49 6.50 -3.92
N PRO A 74 3.68 6.43 -4.54
CA PRO A 74 4.66 7.50 -4.43
C PRO A 74 4.16 8.84 -5.01
N VAL A 75 3.74 9.74 -4.12
CA VAL A 75 3.30 11.09 -4.48
C VAL A 75 4.48 12.03 -4.30
N LYS A 76 4.88 12.71 -5.38
CA LYS A 76 5.97 13.70 -5.32
C LYS A 76 5.57 14.87 -4.40
N VAL A 77 6.44 15.20 -3.46
CA VAL A 77 6.28 16.38 -2.62
C VAL A 77 6.80 17.61 -3.37
N PRO A 78 6.01 18.69 -3.49
CA PRO A 78 6.46 19.93 -4.12
C PRO A 78 7.66 20.55 -3.37
N PRO A 79 8.57 21.27 -4.05
CA PRO A 79 9.78 21.82 -3.44
C PRO A 79 9.55 22.81 -2.29
N LEU A 80 8.38 23.45 -2.25
CA LEU A 80 8.02 24.51 -1.29
C LEU A 80 7.40 23.97 0.02
N VAL A 81 7.17 22.67 0.13
CA VAL A 81 6.63 22.06 1.35
C VAL A 81 7.80 21.68 2.25
N SER A 82 7.90 22.31 3.42
CA SER A 82 8.86 21.93 4.45
C SER A 82 8.37 20.68 5.19
N ASP A 83 9.30 19.81 5.60
CA ASP A 83 9.00 18.55 6.29
C ASP A 83 8.45 18.73 7.72
N VAL A 84 8.39 19.97 8.20
CA VAL A 84 8.18 20.31 9.62
C VAL A 84 6.80 20.90 9.90
N THR A 85 5.92 20.95 8.91
CA THR A 85 4.54 21.41 9.12
C THR A 85 3.63 20.19 9.31
N GLY A 86 3.47 19.79 10.57
CA GLY A 86 2.45 18.88 11.07
C GLY A 86 1.78 19.50 12.28
#